data_AF-A0A926NJF4-F1
#
_entry.id   AF-A0A926NJF4-F1
#
_cell.length_a   1.000
_cell.length_b   1.000
_cell.length_c   1.000
_cell.angle_alpha   90.00
_cell.angle_beta   90.00
_cell.angle_gamma   90.00
#
_symmetry.space_group_name_H-M   'P 1'
#
loop_
_entity.id
_entity.type
_entity.pdbx_description
1 polymer ?
#
loop_
_entity_poly.entity_id
_entity_poly.type
_entity_poly.pdbx_seq_one_letter_code
_entity_poly.pdbx_strand_id
1 'polypeptide(L)'
;MKKPCNISLIGKGIFLSSFISTVISYLLSKLSSSKSTTIKEIESEQTNKDPLIKGNINAQGKLIYHVPEGQFYEITNAVEWFHTEEEANAAGYRRSQR
;
A
#
# COMPACT_ATOMS: atom_id res chain seq x y z
N MET A 1 10.34 19.65 -42.39
CA MET A 1 10.85 18.77 -43.45
C MET A 1 11.13 17.40 -42.83
N LYS A 2 10.33 16.39 -43.19
CA LYS A 2 10.46 15.00 -42.74
C LYS A 2 11.61 14.34 -43.50
N LYS A 3 12.51 13.63 -42.82
CA LYS A 3 13.35 12.59 -43.43
C LYS A 3 12.97 11.25 -42.81
N PRO A 4 12.41 10.29 -43.57
CA PRO A 4 12.23 8.93 -43.11
C PRO A 4 13.54 8.16 -43.27
N CYS A 5 13.98 7.47 -42.21
CA CYS A 5 14.91 6.37 -42.36
C CYS A 5 14.27 5.11 -41.78
N ASN A 6 14.01 4.20 -42.70
CA ASN A 6 13.52 2.86 -42.51
C ASN A 6 14.73 1.99 -42.15
N ILE A 7 14.74 1.39 -40.96
CA ILE A 7 15.64 0.27 -40.67
C ILE A 7 14.76 -0.94 -40.38
N SER A 8 14.61 -1.78 -41.41
CA SER A 8 14.18 -3.15 -41.26
C SER A 8 15.34 -3.92 -40.65
N LEU A 9 15.17 -4.45 -39.44
CA LEU A 9 16.02 -5.53 -38.97
C LEU A 9 15.16 -6.63 -38.35
N ILE A 10 14.95 -7.64 -39.18
CA ILE A 10 14.50 -8.98 -38.84
C ILE A 10 15.32 -9.52 -37.65
N GLY A 11 14.67 -9.69 -36.50
CA GLY A 11 15.16 -10.51 -35.39
C GLY A 11 14.44 -11.86 -35.41
N LYS A 12 15.01 -12.84 -36.13
CA LYS A 12 14.56 -14.24 -36.14
C LYS A 12 14.87 -14.89 -34.79
N GLY A 13 13.83 -15.43 -34.16
CA GLY A 13 13.84 -16.72 -33.47
C GLY A 13 14.88 -16.94 -32.37
N ILE A 14 14.49 -16.67 -31.12
CA ILE A 14 15.16 -17.25 -29.95
C ILE A 14 14.58 -18.66 -29.78
N PHE A 15 15.25 -19.67 -30.34
CA PHE A 15 15.02 -21.08 -30.04
C PHE A 15 15.40 -21.35 -28.58
N LEU A 16 14.53 -21.01 -27.62
CA LEU A 16 14.64 -21.58 -26.29
C LEU A 16 14.24 -23.05 -26.40
N SER A 17 15.27 -23.90 -26.54
CA SER A 17 15.16 -25.35 -26.54
C SER A 17 14.15 -25.81 -25.51
N SER A 18 13.19 -26.61 -25.95
CA SER A 18 12.02 -27.10 -25.20
C SER A 18 12.32 -27.78 -23.86
N PHE A 19 13.58 -28.04 -23.53
CA PHE A 19 14.02 -28.60 -22.25
C PHE A 19 14.13 -27.57 -21.12
N ILE A 20 14.40 -26.30 -21.42
CA ILE A 20 14.59 -25.26 -20.39
C ILE A 20 13.23 -24.78 -19.84
N SER A 21 12.19 -24.79 -20.68
CA SER A 21 10.84 -24.32 -20.31
C SER A 21 10.26 -25.09 -19.11
N THR A 22 10.33 -26.42 -19.14
CA THR A 22 9.75 -27.25 -18.08
C THR A 22 10.51 -27.13 -16.77
N VAL A 23 11.84 -27.02 -16.82
CA VAL A 23 12.67 -26.89 -15.61
C VAL A 23 12.45 -25.53 -14.95
N ILE A 24 12.33 -24.44 -15.74
CA ILE A 24 11.99 -23.11 -15.23
C ILE A 24 10.58 -23.11 -14.62
N SER A 25 9.57 -23.68 -15.28
CA SER A 25 8.22 -23.79 -14.72
C SER A 25 8.17 -24.66 -13.45
N TYR A 26 8.95 -25.74 -13.39
CA TYR A 26 9.04 -26.59 -12.20
C TYR A 26 9.75 -25.87 -11.03
N LEU A 27 10.82 -25.12 -11.32
CA LEU A 27 11.49 -24.27 -10.32
C LEU A 27 10.59 -23.13 -9.83
N LEU A 28 9.83 -22.47 -10.72
CA LEU A 28 8.85 -21.43 -10.38
C LEU A 28 7.71 -21.97 -9.51
N SER A 29 7.21 -23.17 -9.81
CA SER A 29 6.14 -23.80 -9.00
C SER A 29 6.62 -24.26 -7.63
N LYS A 30 7.88 -24.70 -7.50
CA LYS A 30 8.48 -25.05 -6.20
C LYS A 30 8.85 -23.83 -5.35
N LEU A 31 9.12 -22.68 -5.98
CA LEU A 31 9.42 -21.40 -5.30
C LEU A 31 8.18 -20.72 -4.70
N SER A 32 6.96 -21.19 -5.01
CA SER A 32 5.70 -20.66 -4.47
C SER A 32 5.54 -20.84 -2.95
N SER A 33 6.28 -21.78 -2.33
CA SER A 33 6.12 -22.06 -0.89
C SER A 33 6.92 -21.13 0.04
N SER A 34 7.72 -20.20 -0.50
CA SER A 34 8.47 -19.23 0.32
C SER A 34 8.55 -17.87 -0.36
N LYS A 35 7.38 -17.32 -0.72
CA LYS A 35 7.24 -15.89 -1.06
C LYS A 35 6.63 -15.16 0.13
N SER A 36 7.46 -14.89 1.12
CA SER A 36 7.23 -13.79 2.04
C SER A 36 7.07 -12.52 1.23
N THR A 37 6.15 -11.67 1.67
CA THR A 37 5.88 -10.31 1.17
C THR A 37 5.06 -10.24 -0.13
N THR A 38 3.99 -9.44 -0.07
CA THR A 38 3.18 -8.93 -1.20
C THR A 38 1.98 -9.76 -1.65
N ILE A 39 1.10 -10.19 -0.73
CA ILE A 39 -0.37 -10.15 -0.85
C ILE A 39 -0.93 -9.94 0.57
N LYS A 40 -0.98 -8.68 1.01
CA LYS A 40 -1.77 -8.17 2.16
C LYS A 40 -2.53 -6.92 1.71
N GLU A 41 -3.06 -7.00 0.51
CA GLU A 41 -3.92 -5.99 -0.10
C GLU A 41 -5.11 -6.79 -0.62
N ILE A 42 -6.32 -6.31 -0.32
CA ILE A 42 -7.60 -7.01 -0.43
C ILE A 42 -7.99 -7.80 0.84
N GLU A 43 -8.12 -7.08 1.94
CA GLU A 43 -9.41 -7.06 2.65
C GLU A 43 -9.51 -5.68 3.30
N SER A 44 -9.81 -4.66 2.48
CA SER A 44 -10.51 -3.49 3.00
C SER A 44 -11.90 -4.01 3.38
N GLU A 45 -11.98 -4.67 4.55
CA GLU A 45 -13.22 -4.87 5.24
C GLU A 45 -13.80 -3.48 5.38
N GLN A 46 -14.76 -3.17 4.51
CA GLN A 46 -15.67 -2.05 4.62
C GLN A 46 -16.55 -2.37 5.83
N THR A 47 -15.94 -2.33 7.01
CA THR A 47 -16.69 -2.40 8.25
C THR A 47 -17.47 -1.10 8.28
N ASN A 48 -18.80 -1.22 8.26
CA ASN A 48 -19.76 -0.16 8.51
C ASN A 48 -19.62 0.30 9.98
N LYS A 49 -18.42 0.78 10.32
CA LYS A 49 -17.99 1.21 11.63
C LYS A 49 -17.72 2.68 11.48
N ASP A 50 -18.38 3.47 12.32
CA ASP A 50 -18.11 4.89 12.37
C ASP A 50 -16.60 5.10 12.62
N PRO A 51 -15.98 6.10 11.96
CA PRO A 51 -14.58 6.38 12.21
C PRO A 51 -14.41 6.84 13.66
N LEU A 52 -13.62 6.09 14.44
CA LEU A 52 -13.44 6.31 15.88
C LEU A 52 -12.20 7.12 16.20
N ILE A 53 -11.32 7.36 15.23
CA ILE A 53 -10.06 8.05 15.46
C ILE A 53 -10.20 9.51 15.05
N LYS A 54 -10.02 10.42 16.01
CA LYS A 54 -10.15 11.87 15.80
C LYS A 54 -8.79 12.49 15.51
N GLY A 55 -8.54 12.91 14.29
CA GLY A 55 -7.37 13.70 13.89
C GLY A 55 -7.57 15.20 14.15
N ASN A 56 -6.61 15.85 14.79
CA ASN A 56 -6.61 17.28 15.08
C ASN A 56 -5.23 17.90 14.84
N ILE A 57 -5.21 19.22 14.65
CA ILE A 57 -4.00 20.03 14.51
C ILE A 57 -3.89 20.90 15.75
N ASN A 58 -2.77 20.78 16.50
CA ASN A 58 -2.57 21.62 17.67
C ASN A 58 -2.20 23.08 17.26
N ALA A 59 -2.16 23.99 18.23
CA ALA A 59 -1.78 25.39 17.99
C ALA A 59 -0.35 25.58 17.43
N GLN A 60 0.49 24.54 17.51
CA GLN A 60 1.86 24.53 16.96
C GLN A 60 1.92 23.93 15.54
N GLY A 61 0.78 23.58 14.93
CA GLY A 61 0.71 22.97 13.61
C GLY A 61 1.07 21.48 13.57
N LYS A 62 1.08 20.79 14.71
CA LYS A 62 1.37 19.35 14.78
C LYS A 62 0.09 18.54 14.63
N LEU A 63 0.15 17.54 13.74
CA LEU A 63 -0.91 16.56 13.52
C LEU A 63 -0.90 15.54 14.66
N ILE A 64 -1.99 15.47 15.41
CA ILE A 64 -2.19 14.52 16.50
C ILE A 64 -3.53 13.81 16.37
N TYR A 65 -3.57 12.52 16.67
CA TYR A 65 -4.84 11.79 16.71
C TYR A 65 -5.18 11.34 18.13
N HIS A 66 -6.49 11.27 18.39
CA HIS A 66 -7.08 10.82 19.64
C HIS A 66 -7.87 9.54 19.41
N VAL A 67 -7.65 8.57 20.28
CA VAL A 67 -8.39 7.30 20.35
C VAL A 67 -9.53 7.44 21.36
N PRO A 68 -10.61 6.66 21.24
CA PRO A 68 -11.75 6.71 22.17
C PRO A 68 -11.38 6.45 23.64
N GLU A 69 -10.26 5.76 23.90
CA GLU A 69 -9.75 5.49 25.24
C GLU A 69 -8.99 6.69 25.87
N GLY A 70 -8.71 7.74 25.11
CA GLY A 70 -7.89 8.88 25.54
C GLY A 70 -8.67 9.94 26.31
N GLN A 71 -8.01 10.64 27.24
CA GLN A 71 -8.66 11.62 28.13
C GLN A 71 -9.28 12.79 27.36
N PHE A 72 -8.70 13.16 26.22
CA PHE A 72 -9.15 14.31 25.43
C PHE A 72 -10.00 13.94 24.23
N TYR A 73 -10.47 12.69 24.14
CA TYR A 73 -11.27 12.25 23.02
C TYR A 73 -12.57 13.04 22.88
N GLU A 74 -13.29 13.26 23.99
CA GLU A 74 -14.61 13.90 23.97
C GLU A 74 -14.54 15.41 23.69
N ILE A 75 -13.51 16.08 24.21
CA ILE A 75 -13.37 17.54 24.09
C ILE A 75 -12.74 17.99 22.77
N THR A 76 -12.06 17.07 22.06
CA THR A 76 -11.34 17.42 20.84
C THR A 76 -12.28 17.42 19.64
N ASN A 77 -12.30 18.55 18.94
CA ASN A 77 -12.93 18.67 17.63
C ASN A 77 -11.97 18.11 16.58
N ALA A 78 -12.41 17.07 15.88
CA ALA A 78 -11.64 16.46 14.81
C ALA A 78 -11.73 17.29 13.53
N VAL A 79 -10.57 17.52 12.90
CA VAL A 79 -10.47 18.03 11.53
C VAL A 79 -10.70 16.90 10.53
N GLU A 80 -10.21 15.71 10.87
CA GLU A 80 -10.25 14.52 10.04
C GLU A 80 -10.57 13.30 10.92
N TRP A 81 -11.26 12.32 10.33
CA TRP A 81 -11.71 11.13 11.02
C TRP A 81 -11.15 9.90 10.32
N PHE A 82 -10.60 8.96 11.10
CA PHE A 82 -10.03 7.72 10.59
C PHE A 82 -10.70 6.50 11.21
N HIS A 83 -10.70 5.39 10.49
CA HIS A 83 -11.22 4.12 11.00
C HIS A 83 -10.19 3.37 11.84
N THR A 84 -8.91 3.57 11.53
CA THR A 84 -7.80 2.87 12.18
C THR A 84 -6.68 3.84 12.54
N GLU A 85 -5.84 3.45 13.52
CA GLU A 85 -4.67 4.24 13.88
C GLU A 85 -3.61 4.20 12.81
N GLU A 86 -3.50 3.08 12.09
CA GLU A 86 -2.58 2.89 10.97
C GLU A 86 -2.86 3.90 9.86
N GLU A 87 -4.14 4.14 9.55
CA GLU A 87 -4.57 5.15 8.59
C GLU A 87 -4.19 6.56 9.05
N ALA A 88 -4.43 6.90 10.32
CA ALA A 88 -4.03 8.18 10.89
C ALA A 88 -2.50 8.37 10.85
N ASN A 89 -1.73 7.33 11.17
CA ASN A 89 -0.27 7.35 11.10
C ASN A 89 0.22 7.48 9.65
N ALA A 90 -0.42 6.82 8.68
CA ALA A 90 -0.12 6.94 7.26
C ALA A 90 -0.41 8.35 6.72
N ALA A 91 -1.45 9.01 7.24
CA ALA A 91 -1.75 10.42 6.99
C ALA A 91 -0.78 11.39 7.70
N GLY A 92 0.16 10.89 8.52
CA GLY A 92 1.19 11.68 9.19
C GLY A 92 0.79 12.21 10.57
N TYR A 93 -0.33 11.74 11.13
CA TYR A 93 -0.72 12.07 12.51
C TYR A 93 0.07 11.22 13.50
N ARG A 94 0.37 11.78 14.68
CA ARG A 94 0.98 11.05 15.80
C ARG A 94 -0.01 10.84 16.93
N ARG A 95 0.08 9.73 17.66
CA ARG A 95 -0.76 9.48 18.84
C ARG A 95 -0.64 10.59 19.90
N SER A 96 -1.77 11.02 20.46
CA SER A 96 -1.81 11.83 21.70
C SER A 96 -1.09 11.11 22.84
N GLN A 97 -0.37 11.86 23.67
CA GLN A 97 0.30 11.33 24.87
C GLN A 97 -0.62 11.28 26.10
N ARG A 98 -1.86 11.77 25.96
CA ARG A 98 -2.86 11.91 27.02
C ARG A 98 -4.22 11.41 26.55
#